data_AF-A0A0F9D9V7-F1
#
_entry.id   AF-A0A0F9D9V7-F1
#
_cell.length_a   1.000
_cell.length_b   1.000
_cell.length_c   1.000
_cell.angle_alpha   90.00
_cell.angle_beta   90.00
_cell.angle_gamma   90.00
#
_symmetry.space_group_name_H-M   'P 1'
#
loop_
_entity.id
_entity.type
_entity.pdbx_description
1 polymer ?
#
loop_
_entity_poly.entity_id
_entity_poly.type
_entity_poly.pdbx_seq_one_letter_code
_entity_poly.pdbx_strand_id
1 'polypeptide(L)'
;MTKDKMPEAPDAWGRERHEEIEGYGLGIGFANFESPGESLRGILRTFFKTKFGMAVSVELVEKPSAGVFITDEHGDRQEIIPQPGDMINLSLSPIDLQRKLHDDLVDRDVGIQYTHDVTTKSGAMKVYRVVVFGTEVSRHSG
;
A
#
# COMPACT_ATOMS: atom_id res chain seq x y z
N MET A 1 36.01 -2.05 18.87
CA MET A 1 36.32 -0.87 18.04
C MET A 1 35.23 -0.72 17.00
N THR A 2 34.77 0.51 16.87
CA THR A 2 33.65 1.04 16.10
C THR A 2 33.65 0.66 14.62
N LYS A 3 32.47 0.33 14.10
CA LYS A 3 31.95 0.73 12.78
C LYS A 3 30.42 0.84 12.97
N ASP A 4 29.92 1.92 13.55
CA ASP A 4 29.46 3.13 12.84
C ASP A 4 28.84 2.88 11.45
N LYS A 5 27.54 3.21 11.42
CA LYS A 5 26.59 3.54 10.34
C LYS A 5 26.41 2.56 9.17
N MET A 6 25.17 2.05 9.08
CA MET A 6 24.60 1.62 7.79
C MET A 6 24.64 2.79 6.80
N PRO A 7 24.98 2.54 5.52
CA PRO A 7 25.25 3.59 4.53
C PRO A 7 23.99 4.28 4.03
N GLU A 8 24.13 5.55 3.63
CA GLU A 8 23.12 6.35 2.93
C GLU A 8 22.75 5.72 1.57
N ALA A 9 21.46 5.74 1.24
CA ALA A 9 20.95 5.24 -0.04
C ALA A 9 21.33 6.21 -1.19
N PRO A 10 21.94 5.72 -2.29
CA PRO A 10 22.32 6.55 -3.45
C PRO A 10 21.14 6.96 -4.35
N ASP A 11 21.29 8.10 -5.04
CA ASP A 11 20.35 8.77 -5.97
C ASP A 11 19.83 7.94 -7.17
N ALA A 12 20.15 6.65 -7.24
CA ALA A 12 19.81 5.73 -8.33
C ALA A 12 18.61 4.82 -8.00
N TRP A 13 17.66 5.26 -7.16
CA TRP A 13 16.29 4.70 -7.08
C TRP A 13 15.49 4.97 -8.38
N GLY A 14 16.17 4.82 -9.51
CA GLY A 14 15.64 4.87 -10.85
C GLY A 14 14.84 3.61 -11.14
N ARG A 15 13.67 3.84 -11.73
CA ARG A 15 12.75 2.86 -12.30
C ARG A 15 13.44 1.64 -12.88
N GLU A 16 13.16 0.45 -12.34
CA GLU A 16 13.26 -0.80 -13.09
C GLU A 16 12.07 -1.72 -12.83
N ARG A 17 11.46 -2.19 -13.93
CA ARG A 17 10.49 -3.29 -13.96
C ARG A 17 11.22 -4.57 -13.58
N HIS A 18 10.79 -5.26 -12.51
CA HIS A 18 11.13 -6.66 -12.31
C HIS A 18 9.91 -7.47 -11.86
N GLU A 19 9.72 -8.61 -12.51
CA GLU A 19 8.76 -9.66 -12.18
C GLU A 19 9.30 -10.58 -11.08
N GLU A 20 8.34 -11.23 -10.40
CA GLU A 20 8.44 -12.21 -9.31
C GLU A 20 9.16 -11.78 -8.03
N ILE A 21 8.39 -11.22 -7.09
CA ILE A 21 8.80 -11.13 -5.68
C ILE A 21 8.24 -12.35 -4.93
N GLU A 22 9.09 -13.35 -4.77
CA GLU A 22 8.94 -14.41 -3.77
C GLU A 22 9.37 -13.88 -2.39
N GLY A 23 8.42 -13.26 -1.67
CA GLY A 23 8.61 -12.89 -0.25
C GLY A 23 9.34 -11.56 -0.02
N TYR A 24 8.81 -10.77 0.91
CA TYR A 24 9.21 -9.40 1.30
C TYR A 24 8.88 -8.33 0.25
N GLY A 25 7.78 -7.60 0.47
CA GLY A 25 7.38 -6.48 -0.39
C GLY A 25 8.41 -5.32 -0.34
N LEU A 26 8.28 -4.37 -1.25
CA LEU A 26 9.18 -3.19 -1.32
C LEU A 26 9.09 -2.33 -0.04
N GLY A 27 7.93 -2.33 0.62
CA GLY A 27 7.70 -1.67 1.91
C GLY A 27 7.98 -2.54 3.14
N ILE A 28 7.96 -1.91 4.33
CA ILE A 28 8.27 -2.53 5.62
C ILE A 28 7.25 -3.58 6.10
N GLY A 29 6.11 -3.71 5.41
CA GLY A 29 5.04 -4.66 5.74
C GLY A 29 3.82 -4.51 4.84
N PHE A 30 2.77 -5.27 5.10
CA PHE A 30 1.48 -5.21 4.40
C PHE A 30 0.39 -4.61 5.30
N ALA A 31 -0.42 -3.71 4.73
CA ALA A 31 -1.60 -3.19 5.40
C ALA A 31 -2.65 -4.30 5.58
N ASN A 32 -3.24 -4.37 6.77
CA ASN A 32 -4.33 -5.26 7.13
C ASN A 32 -5.52 -4.44 7.62
N PHE A 33 -6.61 -4.48 6.83
CA PHE A 33 -7.85 -3.79 7.15
C PHE A 33 -8.83 -4.78 7.80
N GLU A 34 -8.93 -4.75 9.12
CA GLU A 34 -9.76 -5.67 9.89
C GLU A 34 -11.17 -5.13 10.05
N SER A 35 -11.30 -3.86 10.41
CA SER A 35 -12.58 -3.23 10.78
C SER A 35 -12.99 -2.07 9.85
N PRO A 36 -14.28 -1.97 9.48
CA PRO A 36 -14.80 -0.81 8.76
C PRO A 36 -14.42 0.51 9.44
N GLY A 37 -14.01 1.49 8.64
CA GLY A 37 -13.51 2.78 9.09
C GLY A 37 -11.99 2.88 9.09
N GLU A 38 -11.27 1.75 9.15
CA GLU A 38 -9.81 1.74 9.06
C GLU A 38 -9.31 2.34 7.75
N SER A 39 -8.26 3.15 7.85
CA SER A 39 -7.74 3.90 6.72
C SER A 39 -6.22 4.02 6.75
N LEU A 40 -5.66 4.29 5.58
CA LEU A 40 -4.31 4.78 5.39
C LEU A 40 -4.30 5.88 4.34
N ARG A 41 -3.37 6.82 4.48
CA ARG A 41 -3.13 7.86 3.48
C ARG A 41 -1.64 7.93 3.17
N GLY A 42 -1.34 8.04 1.89
CA GLY A 42 0.03 8.16 1.47
C GLY A 42 0.19 8.37 -0.02
N ILE A 43 1.44 8.51 -0.45
CA ILE A 43 1.77 8.67 -1.86
C ILE A 43 1.85 7.28 -2.49
N LEU A 44 1.05 7.04 -3.53
CA LEU A 44 1.10 5.78 -4.28
C LEU A 44 2.42 5.73 -5.07
N ARG A 45 3.25 4.69 -4.88
CA ARG A 45 4.60 4.65 -5.48
C ARG A 45 4.73 3.67 -6.62
N THR A 46 4.54 2.38 -6.36
CA THR A 46 4.90 1.35 -7.35
C THR A 46 4.02 0.12 -7.21
N PHE A 47 3.53 -0.37 -8.34
CA PHE A 47 2.79 -1.61 -8.48
C PHE A 47 3.76 -2.78 -8.71
N PHE A 48 3.47 -3.93 -8.12
CA PHE A 48 4.29 -5.13 -8.25
C PHE A 48 3.45 -6.40 -8.14
N LYS A 49 3.99 -7.52 -8.64
CA LYS A 49 3.37 -8.84 -8.55
C LYS A 49 3.87 -9.57 -7.30
N THR A 50 2.95 -10.20 -6.58
CA THR A 50 3.25 -11.14 -5.49
C THR A 50 2.73 -12.52 -5.86
N LYS A 51 3.16 -13.56 -5.11
CA LYS A 51 2.60 -14.92 -5.23
C LYS A 51 1.08 -15.01 -5.03
N PHE A 52 0.46 -13.99 -4.43
CA PHE A 52 -0.98 -13.94 -4.13
C PHE A 52 -1.76 -12.95 -5.02
N GLY A 53 -1.10 -12.30 -5.99
CA GLY A 53 -1.71 -11.32 -6.88
C GLY A 53 -0.98 -9.98 -6.89
N MET A 54 -1.60 -8.97 -7.52
CA MET A 54 -1.03 -7.63 -7.60
C MET A 54 -1.00 -6.95 -6.23
N ALA A 55 0.00 -6.11 -6.01
CA ALA A 55 0.12 -5.24 -4.86
C ALA A 55 0.66 -3.87 -5.28
N VAL A 56 0.53 -2.89 -4.39
CA VAL A 56 1.07 -1.54 -4.57
C VAL A 56 1.75 -1.05 -3.31
N SER A 57 2.83 -0.31 -3.45
CA SER A 57 3.49 0.36 -2.32
C SER A 57 2.94 1.77 -2.15
N VAL A 58 2.65 2.14 -0.90
CA VAL A 58 2.19 3.47 -0.49
C VAL A 58 3.17 4.01 0.53
N GLU A 59 3.74 5.18 0.27
CA GLU A 59 4.55 5.90 1.25
C GLU A 59 3.62 6.70 2.17
N LEU A 60 3.60 6.36 3.45
CA LEU A 60 2.67 6.97 4.40
C LEU A 60 2.92 8.47 4.57
N VAL A 61 1.86 9.26 4.46
CA VAL A 61 1.90 10.70 4.78
C VAL A 61 1.51 10.94 6.24
N GLU A 62 0.74 10.02 6.82
CA GLU A 62 0.31 10.06 8.21
C GLU A 62 0.27 8.65 8.78
N LYS A 63 0.15 8.55 10.11
CA LYS A 63 0.04 7.26 10.77
C LYS A 63 -1.27 6.58 10.34
N PRO A 64 -1.23 5.36 9.76
CA PRO A 64 -2.44 4.65 9.38
C PRO A 64 -3.21 4.20 10.62
N SER A 65 -4.52 4.06 10.48
CA SER A 65 -5.34 3.39 11.49
C SER A 65 -5.50 1.89 11.20
N ALA A 66 -5.22 1.45 9.96
CA ALA A 66 -5.13 0.05 9.62
C ALA A 66 -3.84 -0.56 10.21
N GLY A 67 -3.92 -1.83 10.61
CA GLY A 67 -2.75 -2.57 11.09
C GLY A 67 -1.74 -2.81 9.96
N VAL A 68 -0.47 -3.04 10.31
CA VAL A 68 0.57 -3.44 9.36
C VAL A 68 1.24 -4.70 9.89
N PHE A 69 1.48 -5.68 9.02
CA PHE A 69 2.15 -6.91 9.40
C PHE A 69 3.23 -7.31 8.41
N ILE A 70 4.22 -8.05 8.89
CA ILE A 70 5.09 -8.88 8.06
C ILE A 70 4.74 -10.35 8.27
N THR A 71 5.09 -11.15 7.27
CA THR A 71 4.98 -12.61 7.35
C THR A 71 6.39 -13.16 7.26
N ASP A 72 6.77 -13.99 8.22
CA ASP A 72 8.08 -14.64 8.22
C ASP A 72 8.13 -15.84 7.26
N GLU A 73 9.27 -16.55 7.25
CA GLU A 73 9.47 -17.73 6.40
C GLU A 73 8.58 -18.93 6.78
N HIS A 74 8.03 -18.95 8.00
CA HIS A 74 7.13 -19.99 8.49
C HIS A 74 5.65 -19.64 8.24
N GLY A 75 5.36 -18.42 7.78
CA GLY A 75 4.00 -17.94 7.55
C GLY A 75 3.39 -17.23 8.77
N ASP A 76 4.16 -17.03 9.85
CA ASP A 76 3.69 -16.36 11.05
C ASP A 76 3.64 -14.85 10.84
N ARG A 77 2.55 -14.24 11.32
CA ARG A 77 2.31 -12.80 11.18
C ARG A 77 2.85 -12.07 12.39
N GLN A 78 3.71 -11.09 12.15
CA GLN A 78 4.16 -10.14 13.16
C GLN A 78 3.64 -8.75 12.84
N GLU A 79 2.98 -8.12 13.81
CA GLU A 79 2.52 -6.74 13.70
C GLU A 79 3.69 -5.75 13.80
N ILE A 80 3.62 -4.70 12.99
CA ILE A 80 4.58 -3.60 12.96
C ILE A 80 3.83 -2.31 13.23
N ILE A 81 4.48 -1.39 13.95
CA ILE A 81 3.96 -0.04 14.17
C ILE A 81 4.52 0.89 13.10
N PRO A 82 3.75 1.22 12.04
CA PRO A 82 4.21 2.08 10.98
C PRO A 82 4.30 3.55 11.42
N GLN A 83 5.19 4.29 10.77
CA GLN A 83 5.40 5.73 10.92
C GLN A 83 5.15 6.47 9.60
N PRO A 84 4.84 7.77 9.65
CA PRO A 84 4.88 8.62 8.45
C PRO A 84 6.24 8.53 7.76
N GLY A 85 6.25 8.42 6.43
CA GLY A 85 7.41 8.19 5.59
C GLY A 85 7.69 6.70 5.33
N ASP A 86 7.13 5.79 6.11
CA ASP A 86 7.31 4.36 5.85
C ASP A 86 6.57 3.94 4.58
N MET A 87 7.21 3.08 3.79
CA MET A 87 6.58 2.47 2.63
C MET A 87 5.82 1.22 3.08
N ILE A 88 4.52 1.16 2.80
CA ILE A 88 3.62 0.06 3.17
C ILE A 88 3.04 -0.58 1.92
N ASN A 89 3.03 -1.90 1.90
CA ASN A 89 2.46 -2.67 0.81
C ASN A 89 0.95 -2.85 0.99
N LEU A 90 0.20 -2.78 -0.10
CA LEU A 90 -1.24 -2.92 -0.13
C LEU A 90 -1.59 -4.02 -1.14
N SER A 91 -2.22 -5.09 -0.67
CA SER A 91 -2.67 -6.17 -1.55
C SER A 91 -3.85 -5.69 -2.40
N LEU A 92 -3.74 -5.84 -3.71
CA LEU A 92 -4.82 -5.59 -4.67
C LEU A 92 -5.59 -6.87 -5.01
N SER A 93 -5.39 -7.96 -4.24
CA SER A 93 -6.17 -9.19 -4.37
C SER A 93 -7.68 -8.98 -4.17
N PRO A 94 -8.17 -7.99 -3.39
CA PRO A 94 -9.53 -7.53 -3.53
C PRO A 94 -9.68 -6.82 -4.89
N ILE A 95 -10.50 -7.39 -5.77
CA ILE A 95 -10.85 -6.82 -7.10
C ILE A 95 -11.25 -5.34 -6.99
N ASP A 96 -11.87 -4.95 -5.87
CA ASP A 96 -12.28 -3.57 -5.63
C ASP A 96 -11.11 -2.56 -5.61
N LEU A 97 -10.02 -2.87 -4.91
CA LEU A 97 -8.84 -1.99 -4.89
C LEU A 97 -8.12 -1.99 -6.24
N GLN A 98 -7.99 -3.14 -6.90
CA GLN A 98 -7.41 -3.22 -8.24
C GLN A 98 -8.19 -2.38 -9.27
N ARG A 99 -9.50 -2.24 -9.09
CA ARG A 99 -10.37 -1.41 -9.95
C ARG A 99 -10.34 0.09 -9.62
N LYS A 100 -9.80 0.48 -8.45
CA LYS A 100 -9.79 1.86 -7.98
C LYS A 100 -8.39 2.46 -7.98
N LEU A 101 -7.37 1.62 -7.84
CA LEU A 101 -5.97 1.98 -7.89
C LEU A 101 -5.41 1.53 -9.24
N HIS A 102 -4.90 2.50 -9.99
CA HIS A 102 -4.36 2.34 -11.32
C HIS A 102 -3.02 3.07 -11.42
N ASP A 103 -2.22 2.73 -12.42
CA ASP A 103 -0.86 3.27 -12.60
C ASP A 103 -0.83 4.81 -12.79
N ASP A 104 -1.94 5.42 -13.20
CA ASP A 104 -2.08 6.89 -13.34
C ASP A 104 -2.10 7.63 -11.99
N LEU A 105 -2.38 6.92 -10.90
CA LEU A 105 -2.35 7.43 -9.54
C LEU A 105 -0.95 7.36 -8.92
N VAL A 106 0.06 6.83 -9.62
CA VAL A 106 1.46 6.87 -9.16
C VAL A 106 1.87 8.32 -8.91
N ASP A 107 2.60 8.52 -7.81
CA ASP A 107 3.01 9.80 -7.24
C ASP A 107 1.86 10.73 -6.81
N ARG A 108 0.63 10.21 -6.72
CA ARG A 108 -0.51 10.94 -6.14
C ARG A 108 -0.68 10.62 -4.67
N ASP A 109 -1.08 11.62 -3.91
CA ASP A 109 -1.55 11.47 -2.54
C ASP A 109 -2.94 10.83 -2.54
N VAL A 110 -3.04 9.63 -1.98
CA VAL A 110 -4.26 8.83 -1.94
C VAL A 110 -4.61 8.42 -0.52
N GLY A 111 -5.89 8.51 -0.19
CA GLY A 111 -6.49 7.95 1.02
C GLY A 111 -7.29 6.71 0.67
N ILE A 112 -7.08 5.64 1.42
CA ILE A 112 -7.76 4.35 1.25
C ILE A 112 -8.43 4.03 2.58
N GLN A 113 -9.73 3.79 2.54
CA GLN A 113 -10.53 3.45 3.73
C GLN A 113 -11.35 2.19 3.46
N TYR A 114 -11.29 1.22 4.37
CA TYR A 114 -12.18 0.07 4.36
C TYR A 114 -13.58 0.49 4.84
N THR A 115 -14.63 0.17 4.08
CA THR A 115 -15.98 0.69 4.30
C THR A 115 -16.98 -0.34 4.81
N HIS A 116 -17.03 -1.52 4.19
CA HIS A 116 -17.94 -2.62 4.54
C HIS A 116 -17.58 -3.88 3.76
N ASP A 117 -18.14 -5.01 4.17
CA ASP A 117 -18.10 -6.25 3.41
C ASP A 117 -19.32 -6.39 2.50
N VAL A 118 -19.10 -6.98 1.32
CA VAL A 118 -20.16 -7.42 0.43
C VAL A 118 -20.08 -8.94 0.28
N THR A 119 -21.21 -9.62 0.47
CA THR A 119 -21.32 -11.06 0.23
C THR A 119 -21.30 -11.33 -1.28
N THR A 120 -20.41 -12.23 -1.69
CA THR A 120 -20.23 -12.70 -3.08
C THR A 120 -20.41 -14.21 -3.16
N LYS A 121 -20.52 -14.76 -4.36
CA LYS A 121 -20.63 -16.22 -4.58
C LYS A 121 -19.43 -17.00 -4.05
N SER A 122 -18.28 -16.35 -3.90
CA SER A 122 -17.01 -16.93 -3.46
C SER A 122 -16.65 -16.62 -2.00
N GLY A 123 -17.54 -15.93 -1.26
CA GLY A 123 -17.28 -15.50 0.12
C GLY A 123 -17.55 -14.01 0.34
N ALA A 124 -16.95 -13.40 1.35
CA ALA A 124 -17.04 -11.97 1.61
C ALA A 124 -15.91 -11.20 0.89
N MET A 125 -16.24 -10.03 0.33
CA MET A 125 -15.27 -9.12 -0.29
C MET A 125 -15.30 -7.78 0.46
N LYS A 126 -14.13 -7.33 0.93
CA LYS A 126 -13.95 -6.00 1.51
C LYS A 126 -14.09 -4.92 0.43
N VAL A 127 -14.87 -3.88 0.71
CA VAL A 127 -15.08 -2.72 -0.17
C VAL A 127 -14.37 -1.51 0.40
N TYR A 128 -13.66 -0.78 -0.46
CA TYR A 128 -12.82 0.35 -0.07
C TYR A 128 -13.30 1.66 -0.70
N ARG A 129 -13.11 2.77 0.00
CA ARG A 129 -13.19 4.11 -0.57
C ARG A 129 -11.78 4.58 -0.87
N VAL A 130 -11.55 5.06 -2.10
CA VAL A 130 -10.28 5.68 -2.51
C VAL A 130 -10.55 7.16 -2.77
N VAL A 131 -9.72 8.03 -2.20
CA VAL A 131 -9.77 9.48 -2.36
C VAL A 131 -8.41 9.95 -2.85
N VAL A 132 -8.37 10.81 -3.87
CA VAL A 132 -7.14 11.44 -4.34
C VAL A 132 -7.10 12.86 -3.80
N PHE A 133 -6.03 13.22 -3.11
CA PHE A 133 -5.81 14.55 -2.56
C PHE A 133 -4.95 15.38 -3.54
N GLY A 134 -5.26 16.66 -3.70
CA GLY A 134 -4.39 17.59 -4.43
C GLY A 134 -4.49 17.60 -5.96
N THR A 135 -5.56 17.11 -6.57
CA THR A 135 -5.95 17.62 -7.89
C THR A 135 -6.82 18.84 -7.68
N GLU A 136 -6.24 20.05 -7.74
CA GLU A 136 -7.05 21.22 -8.11
C GLU A 136 -7.68 20.91 -9.48
N VAL A 137 -8.92 20.43 -9.45
CA VAL A 137 -9.78 20.51 -10.63
C VAL A 137 -10.04 21.99 -10.79
N SER A 138 -9.28 22.64 -11.66
CA SER A 138 -9.73 23.87 -12.30
C SER A 138 -11.07 23.56 -12.97
N ARG A 139 -12.17 23.72 -12.23
CA ARG A 139 -13.49 23.86 -12.83
C ARG A 139 -13.41 25.16 -13.61
N HIS A 140 -13.09 25.05 -14.90
CA HIS A 140 -13.54 26.05 -15.85
C HIS A 140 -15.07 25.95 -15.85
N SER A 141 -15.69 26.73 -14.97
CA SER A 141 -17.09 27.12 -15.09
C SER A 141 -17.18 27.97 -16.36
N GLY A 142 -17.48 27.31 -17.48
CA GLY A 142 -18.12 27.96 -18.63
C GLY A 142 -19.61 28.14 -18.38
#